data_AF-A0A5S4TDM7-F1
#
_entry.id   AF-A0A5S4TDM7-F1
#
_cell.length_a   1.000
_cell.length_b   1.000
_cell.length_c   1.000
_cell.angle_alpha   90.00
_cell.angle_beta   90.00
_cell.angle_gamma   90.00
#
_symmetry.space_group_name_H-M   'P 1'
#
loop_
_entity.id
_entity.type
_entity.pdbx_description
1 polymer ?
#
loop_
_entity_poly.entity_id
_entity_poly.type
_entity_poly.pdbx_seq_one_letter_code
_entity_poly.pdbx_strand_id
1 'polypeptide(L)' 'MFGLKAKSKKVVLDKIPKHIGIIMDGNWRWAKKRLKPRVFGHKAGMDAL' A
#
# COMPACT_ATOMS: atom_id res chain seq x y z
N MET A 1 17.02 -33.66 -8.38
CA MET A 1 17.11 -32.26 -7.91
C MET A 1 16.00 -31.47 -8.58
N PHE A 2 14.83 -31.38 -7.95
CA PHE A 2 13.61 -30.82 -8.57
C PHE A 2 13.69 -29.29 -8.56
N GLY A 3 13.89 -28.69 -9.74
CA GLY A 3 13.84 -27.24 -9.91
C GLY A 3 12.40 -26.73 -9.81
N LEU A 4 12.10 -25.96 -8.78
CA LEU A 4 10.84 -25.23 -8.65
C LEU A 4 10.82 -24.12 -9.72
N LYS A 5 10.24 -24.38 -10.90
CA LYS A 5 9.92 -23.31 -11.86
C LYS A 5 8.74 -22.51 -11.30
N ALA A 6 9.01 -21.31 -10.78
CA ALA A 6 7.96 -20.37 -10.45
C ALA A 6 7.17 -20.04 -11.73
N LYS A 7 5.87 -20.36 -11.76
CA LYS A 7 4.97 -19.94 -12.82
C LYS A 7 4.84 -18.41 -12.77
N SER A 8 5.37 -17.73 -13.78
CA SER A 8 5.13 -16.30 -13.98
C SER A 8 3.63 -16.09 -14.27
N LYS A 9 2.91 -15.46 -13.35
CA LYS A 9 1.49 -15.13 -13.51
C LYS A 9 1.39 -13.95 -14.49
N LYS A 10 1.06 -14.24 -15.75
CA LYS A 10 0.84 -13.22 -16.79
C LYS A 10 -0.33 -12.32 -16.36
N VAL A 11 -0.06 -11.04 -16.10
CA VAL A 11 -1.09 -10.05 -15.78
C VAL A 11 -1.78 -9.64 -17.08
N VAL A 12 -3.10 -9.82 -17.16
CA VAL A 12 -3.90 -9.38 -18.30
C VAL A 12 -4.17 -7.88 -18.16
N LEU A 13 -3.54 -7.08 -19.01
CA LEU A 13 -3.55 -5.61 -18.92
C LEU A 13 -4.95 -5.02 -19.18
N ASP A 14 -5.80 -5.71 -19.94
CA ASP A 14 -7.16 -5.25 -20.31
C ASP A 14 -8.12 -5.10 -19.13
N LYS A 15 -7.75 -5.61 -17.94
CA LYS A 15 -8.57 -5.55 -16.73
C LYS A 15 -8.13 -4.45 -15.75
N ILE A 16 -7.17 -3.60 -16.13
CA ILE A 16 -6.67 -2.53 -15.26
C ILE A 16 -7.59 -1.31 -15.38
N PRO A 17 -8.09 -0.74 -14.26
CA PRO A 17 -8.89 0.48 -14.28
C PRO A 17 -8.12 1.66 -14.87
N LYS A 18 -8.79 2.47 -15.71
CA LYS A 18 -8.19 3.69 -16.31
C LYS A 18 -8.04 4.84 -15.31
N HIS A 19 -8.83 4.84 -14.24
CA HIS A 19 -8.85 5.88 -13.22
C HIS A 19 -9.14 5.25 -11.85
N ILE A 20 -8.37 5.66 -10.84
CA ILE A 20 -8.52 5.18 -9.47
C ILE A 20 -8.51 6.41 -8.56
N GLY A 21 -9.50 6.50 -7.67
CA GLY A 21 -9.47 7.40 -6.53
C GLY A 21 -9.16 6.60 -5.26
N ILE A 22 -8.25 7.11 -4.43
CA ILE A 22 -7.87 6.48 -3.16
C ILE A 22 -8.16 7.46 -2.03
N ILE A 23 -8.91 7.01 -1.02
CA ILE A 23 -9.10 7.76 0.22
C ILE A 23 -8.08 7.25 1.23
N MET A 24 -7.11 8.09 1.57
CA MET A 24 -6.14 7.76 2.61
C MET A 24 -6.77 7.97 3.99
N ASP A 25 -7.05 6.88 4.69
CA ASP A 25 -7.52 6.86 6.08
C ASP A 25 -6.53 6.07 6.96
N GLY A 26 -6.48 6.40 8.25
CA GLY A 26 -5.76 5.62 9.25
C GLY A 26 -4.52 6.27 9.82
N ASN A 27 -4.09 7.43 9.32
CA ASN A 27 -2.89 8.14 9.78
C ASN A 27 -2.86 8.35 11.31
N TRP A 28 -3.98 8.76 11.90
CA TRP A 28 -4.06 8.93 13.35
C TRP A 28 -3.95 7.59 14.11
N ARG A 29 -4.63 6.54 13.63
CA ARG A 29 -4.55 5.20 14.23
C ARG A 29 -3.15 4.62 14.13
N TRP A 30 -2.47 4.86 13.01
CA TRP A 30 -1.07 4.47 12.80
C TRP A 30 -0.14 5.14 13.82
N ALA A 31 -0.29 6.46 14.04
CA ALA A 31 0.51 7.17 15.04
C ALA A 31 0.22 6.69 16.47
N LYS A 32 -1.07 6.53 16.81
CA LYS A 32 -1.51 6.06 18.13
C LYS A 32 -0.95 4.67 18.46
N LYS A 33 -0.99 3.72 17.53
CA LYS A 33 -0.44 2.36 17.71
C LYS A 33 1.07 2.34 17.99
N ARG A 34 1.79 3.38 17.58
CA ARG A 34 3.25 3.52 17.75
C ARG A 34 3.63 4.44 18.90
N LEU A 35 2.66 4.84 19.73
CA LEU A 35 2.84 5.79 20.83
C LEU A 35 3.48 7.11 20.34
N LYS A 36 3.10 7.56 19.14
CA LYS A 36 3.60 8.80 18.53
C LYS A 36 2.51 9.89 18.52
N PRO A 37 2.91 11.18 18.58
CA PRO A 37 2.01 12.29 18.33
C PRO A 37 1.34 12.20 16.94
N ARG A 38 0.12 12.73 16.80
CA ARG A 38 -0.69 12.67 15.56
C ARG A 38 0.06 13.19 14.32
N VAL A 39 0.87 14.22 14.48
CA VAL A 39 1.68 14.81 13.39
C VAL A 39 2.60 13.81 12.69
N PHE A 40 3.08 12.78 13.41
CA PHE A 40 3.87 11.71 12.79
C PHE A 40 3.05 10.85 11.84
N GLY A 41 1.76 10.65 12.15
CA GLY A 41 0.85 9.94 11.25
C GLY A 41 0.56 10.74 9.99
N HIS A 42 0.43 12.06 10.11
CA HIS A 42 0.30 12.93 8.94
C HIS A 42 1.55 12.88 8.06
N LYS A 43 2.74 12.96 8.66
CA LYS A 43 4.00 12.84 7.91
C LYS A 43 4.12 11.48 7.21
N ALA A 44 3.83 10.38 7.92
CA ALA A 44 3.83 9.05 7.31
C ALA A 44 2.80 8.91 6.17
N GLY A 45 1.65 9.58 6.28
CA GLY A 45 0.67 9.64 5.19
C GLY A 45 1.14 10.46 3.99
N MET A 46 1.95 11.50 4.20
CA MET A 46 2.59 12.27 3.13
C MET A 46 3.72 11.47 2.47
N ASP A 47 4.53 10.74 3.24
CA ASP A 47 5.63 9.92 2.73
C ASP A 47 5.14 8.69 1.92
N ALA A 48 3.86 8.33 2.05
CA ALA A 48 3.23 7.19 1.37
C ALA A 48 2.50 7.56 0.06
N LEU A 49 2.36 8.86 -0.21
CA LEU A 49 1.91 9.39 -1.51
C LEU A 49 3.05 9.33 -2.53
#